data_AF-A0A8E1V542-F1
#
_entry.id   AF-A0A8E1V542-F1
#
_cell.length_a   1.000
_cell.length_b   1.000
_cell.length_c   1.000
_cell.angle_alpha   90.00
_cell.angle_beta   90.00
_cell.angle_gamma   90.00
#
_symmetry.space_group_name_H-M   'P 1'
#
loop_
_entity.id
_entity.type
_entity.pdbx_description
1 polymer ?
#
loop_
_entity_poly.entity_id
_entity_poly.type
_entity_poly.pdbx_seq_one_letter_code
_entity_poly.pdbx_strand_id
1 'polypeptide(L)'
;MSLPEKSHRGSPYAQELISHLLPDCTTRRTARGERLDLQINGQGMCYLILEGTVAIYRRSDDMMLSTARSPALFGLANLTDIYFNDYLKTVSPCLIGTLTTERVNEIIKEKALWGLLSKQLMFVYSRLYNNVMPQGAPTAYEMIRQQLIKLMEEDESYRSSVTAERYIREKTQLSRSGVMRILADLKTGGFIEMEEGRLIKINKLPAKY
;
A
#
# COMPACT_ATOMS: atom_id res chain seq x y z
N MET A 1 -19.49 -11.20 -21.99
CA MET A 1 -18.47 -11.21 -20.92
C MET A 1 -18.34 -9.81 -20.39
N SER A 2 -18.87 -9.56 -19.20
CA SER A 2 -18.82 -8.27 -18.52
C SER A 2 -17.39 -7.94 -18.09
N LEU A 3 -16.93 -6.73 -18.41
CA LEU A 3 -15.69 -6.16 -17.87
C LEU A 3 -15.73 -6.21 -16.33
N PRO A 4 -14.63 -6.52 -15.64
CA PRO A 4 -14.62 -6.45 -14.19
C PRO A 4 -14.90 -5.00 -13.77
N GLU A 5 -15.92 -4.82 -12.94
CA GLU A 5 -16.23 -3.54 -12.31
C GLU A 5 -14.97 -2.94 -11.69
N LYS A 6 -14.73 -1.66 -11.94
CA LYS A 6 -13.64 -0.90 -11.32
C LYS A 6 -13.75 -1.05 -9.81
N SER A 7 -12.87 -1.85 -9.21
CA SER A 7 -12.76 -2.04 -7.76
C SER A 7 -12.87 -0.70 -7.05
N HIS A 8 -13.96 -0.50 -6.30
CA HIS A 8 -14.07 0.61 -5.36
C HIS A 8 -12.84 0.53 -4.44
N ARG A 9 -11.94 1.52 -4.52
CA ARG A 9 -10.72 1.53 -3.71
C ARG A 9 -11.00 1.69 -2.21
N GLY A 10 -12.20 2.14 -1.83
CA GLY A 10 -12.64 2.32 -0.45
C GLY A 10 -13.61 1.24 0.02
N SER A 11 -13.65 1.00 1.34
CA SER A 11 -14.64 0.11 1.96
C SER A 11 -16.03 0.74 1.93
N PRO A 12 -17.09 -0.02 1.56
CA PRO A 12 -18.46 0.49 1.64
C PRO A 12 -18.88 0.84 3.08
N TYR A 13 -18.28 0.19 4.09
CA TYR A 13 -18.57 0.42 5.50
C TYR A 13 -17.85 1.64 6.09
N ALA A 14 -16.80 2.13 5.42
CA ALA A 14 -16.04 3.27 5.93
C ALA A 14 -16.86 4.56 5.92
N GLN A 15 -17.66 4.78 4.88
CA GLN A 15 -18.52 5.97 4.77
C GLN A 15 -19.58 6.01 5.88
N GLU A 16 -20.18 4.86 6.19
CA GLU A 16 -21.18 4.73 7.24
C GLU A 16 -20.56 4.92 8.63
N LEU A 17 -19.38 4.34 8.90
CA LEU A 17 -18.67 4.63 10.15
C LEU A 17 -18.30 6.11 10.28
N ILE A 18 -17.84 6.73 9.19
CA ILE A 18 -17.51 8.15 9.17
C ILE A 18 -18.72 9.01 9.55
N SER A 19 -19.93 8.70 9.07
CA SER A 19 -21.12 9.51 9.41
C SER A 19 -21.47 9.45 10.90
N HIS A 20 -21.22 8.32 11.56
CA HIS A 20 -21.45 8.18 13.01
C HIS A 20 -20.36 8.84 13.87
N LEU A 21 -19.12 8.93 13.37
CA LEU A 21 -17.97 9.47 14.09
C LEU A 21 -17.76 10.97 13.86
N LEU A 22 -18.12 11.47 12.67
CA LEU A 22 -17.90 12.86 12.26
C LEU A 22 -18.43 13.91 13.26
N PRO A 23 -19.61 13.75 13.90
CA PRO A 23 -20.11 14.74 14.85
C PRO A 23 -19.21 14.97 16.07
N ASP A 24 -18.40 13.98 16.43
CA ASP A 24 -17.51 14.01 17.60
C ASP A 24 -16.06 14.40 17.22
N CYS A 25 -15.77 14.56 15.92
CA CYS A 25 -14.43 14.85 15.42
C CYS A 25 -14.06 16.32 15.54
N THR A 26 -12.79 16.60 15.83
CA THR A 26 -12.19 17.89 15.48
C THR A 26 -11.79 17.86 14.01
N THR A 27 -12.42 18.69 13.18
CA THR A 27 -12.09 18.78 11.75
C THR A 27 -11.07 19.88 11.48
N ARG A 28 -10.14 19.63 10.55
CA ARG A 28 -9.19 20.64 10.08
C ARG A 28 -8.70 20.36 8.67
N ARG A 29 -8.24 21.41 8.00
CA ARG A 29 -7.52 21.27 6.73
C ARG A 29 -6.05 21.00 6.99
N THR A 30 -5.44 20.21 6.11
CA THR A 30 -4.01 19.89 6.13
C THR A 30 -3.38 20.34 4.82
N ALA A 31 -2.11 20.74 4.88
CA ALA A 31 -1.31 20.92 3.67
C ALA A 31 -0.88 19.56 3.10
N ARG A 32 -0.29 19.54 1.91
CA ARG A 32 0.42 18.36 1.38
C ARG A 32 1.69 18.11 2.19
N GLY A 33 2.00 16.83 2.44
CA GLY A 33 3.23 16.38 3.10
C GLY A 33 3.15 16.32 4.63
N GLU A 34 2.02 16.72 5.21
CA GLU A 34 1.79 16.68 6.65
C GLU A 34 1.70 15.25 7.16
N ARG A 35 2.33 14.98 8.30
CA ARG A 35 2.40 13.67 8.95
C ARG A 35 1.36 13.56 10.05
N LEU A 36 0.60 12.48 10.04
CA LEU A 36 -0.43 12.16 11.03
C LEU A 36 -0.09 10.81 11.67
N ASP A 37 0.32 10.86 12.93
CA ASP A 37 0.74 9.66 13.65
C ASP A 37 -0.47 8.93 14.24
N LEU A 38 -0.53 7.60 14.10
CA LEU A 38 -1.59 6.76 14.67
C LEU A 38 -1.49 6.60 16.20
N GLN A 39 -0.41 7.10 16.78
CA GLN A 39 -0.18 7.18 18.21
C GLN A 39 0.48 8.52 18.54
N ILE A 40 -0.08 9.25 19.50
CA ILE A 40 0.48 10.50 20.03
C ILE A 40 0.55 10.36 21.54
N ASN A 41 1.74 10.49 22.14
CA ASN A 41 1.95 10.43 23.60
C ASN A 41 1.33 9.20 24.28
N GLY A 42 1.43 8.03 23.65
CA GLY A 42 0.84 6.80 24.20
C GLY A 42 -0.66 6.63 23.94
N GLN A 43 -1.33 7.59 23.31
CA GLN A 43 -2.76 7.53 22.97
C GLN A 43 -2.95 7.17 21.50
N GLY A 44 -3.84 6.20 21.23
CA GLY A 44 -4.23 5.84 19.87
C GLY A 44 -5.07 6.93 19.21
N MET A 45 -4.77 7.22 17.95
CA MET A 45 -5.47 8.24 17.17
C MET A 45 -6.21 7.63 16.00
N CYS A 46 -7.39 8.17 15.71
CA CYS A 46 -8.22 7.84 14.57
C CYS A 46 -8.37 9.05 13.65
N TYR A 47 -8.22 8.82 12.34
CA TYR A 47 -8.31 9.86 11.32
C TYR A 47 -9.37 9.51 10.29
N LEU A 48 -10.28 10.46 10.06
CA LEU A 48 -11.30 10.43 9.03
C LEU A 48 -10.81 11.29 7.87
N ILE A 49 -10.59 10.70 6.70
CA ILE A 49 -10.18 11.43 5.50
C ILE A 49 -11.44 11.79 4.73
N LEU A 50 -11.89 13.04 4.88
CA LEU A 50 -13.16 13.55 4.34
C LEU A 50 -12.96 14.09 2.91
N GLU A 51 -11.84 14.76 2.66
CA GLU A 51 -11.40 15.20 1.33
C GLU A 51 -9.91 14.89 1.14
N GLY A 52 -9.48 14.63 -0.10
CA GLY A 52 -8.07 14.49 -0.46
C GLY A 52 -7.55 13.06 -0.50
N THR A 53 -6.24 12.91 -0.44
CA THR A 53 -5.53 11.63 -0.54
C THR A 53 -4.39 11.58 0.46
N VAL A 54 -4.26 10.45 1.15
CA VAL A 54 -3.16 10.15 2.07
C VAL A 54 -2.40 8.91 1.62
N ALA A 55 -1.17 8.78 2.07
CA ALA A 55 -0.35 7.59 1.95
C ALA A 55 -0.05 7.04 3.35
N ILE A 56 -0.11 5.72 3.51
CA ILE A 56 0.24 5.03 4.75
C ILE A 56 1.70 4.60 4.66
N TYR A 57 2.45 4.87 5.72
CA TYR A 57 3.86 4.54 5.83
C TYR A 57 4.11 3.67 7.04
N ARG A 58 4.91 2.62 6.84
CA ARG A 58 5.43 1.83 7.94
C ARG A 58 6.44 2.64 8.72
N ARG A 59 6.29 2.73 10.04
CA ARG A 59 7.19 3.56 10.86
C ARG A 59 8.62 3.02 10.94
N SER A 60 8.82 1.70 10.92
CA SER A 60 10.13 1.09 11.17
C SER A 60 11.18 1.37 10.09
N ASP A 61 10.76 1.59 8.85
CA ASP A 61 11.64 1.72 7.67
C ASP A 61 11.20 2.83 6.70
N ASP A 62 10.23 3.66 7.08
CA ASP A 62 9.62 4.72 6.26
C ASP A 62 9.13 4.22 4.88
N MET A 63 8.76 2.95 4.78
CA MET A 63 8.24 2.37 3.54
C MET A 63 6.78 2.78 3.30
N MET A 64 6.49 3.38 2.14
CA MET A 64 5.11 3.63 1.71
C MET A 64 4.41 2.29 1.44
N LEU A 65 3.38 1.97 2.23
CA LEU A 65 2.62 0.73 2.12
C LEU A 65 1.51 0.84 1.06
N SER A 66 0.76 1.94 1.09
CA SER A 66 -0.35 2.16 0.16
C SER A 66 -0.82 3.62 0.16
N THR A 67 -1.74 3.94 -0.76
CA THR A 67 -2.46 5.22 -0.79
C THR A 67 -3.96 5.00 -0.61
N ALA A 68 -4.63 5.99 -0.02
CA ALA A 68 -6.07 6.01 0.14
C ALA A 68 -6.63 7.39 -0.19
N ARG A 69 -7.71 7.40 -0.96
CA ARG A 69 -8.49 8.60 -1.28
C ARG A 69 -9.71 8.65 -0.38
N SER A 70 -10.17 9.86 -0.05
CA SER A 70 -11.45 10.03 0.65
C SER A 70 -12.61 9.33 -0.09
N PRO A 71 -13.63 8.82 0.63
CA PRO A 71 -13.67 8.69 2.09
C PRO A 71 -12.81 7.53 2.60
N ALA A 72 -12.05 7.75 3.68
CA ALA A 72 -11.24 6.70 4.30
C ALA A 72 -11.11 6.90 5.81
N LEU A 73 -10.90 5.80 6.54
CA LEU A 73 -10.84 5.76 8.00
C LEU A 73 -9.62 4.97 8.45
N PHE A 74 -8.81 5.54 9.34
CA PHE A 74 -7.57 4.97 9.86
C PHE A 74 -7.51 5.00 11.38
N GLY A 75 -6.74 4.09 11.97
CA GLY A 75 -6.54 4.01 13.43
C GLY A 75 -7.47 3.04 14.17
N LEU A 76 -8.47 2.46 13.49
CA LEU A 76 -9.42 1.51 14.12
C LEU A 76 -8.76 0.25 14.69
N ALA A 77 -7.58 -0.13 14.19
CA ALA A 77 -6.87 -1.29 14.70
C ALA A 77 -6.27 -1.06 16.10
N ASN A 78 -6.23 0.20 16.58
CA ASN A 78 -5.75 0.58 17.91
C ASN A 78 -6.90 0.89 18.90
N LEU A 79 -8.07 0.27 18.72
CA LEU A 79 -9.26 0.51 19.57
C LEU A 79 -9.14 -0.03 21.00
N THR A 80 -8.41 -1.13 21.19
CA THR A 80 -8.21 -1.75 22.51
C THR A 80 -6.81 -1.49 23.04
N ASP A 81 -5.79 -1.95 22.30
CA ASP A 81 -4.38 -1.69 22.56
C ASP A 81 -3.75 -1.06 21.32
N ILE A 82 -2.55 -0.51 21.48
CA ILE A 82 -1.79 0.06 20.36
C ILE A 82 -0.97 -1.06 19.72
N TYR A 83 -1.50 -1.61 18.64
CA TYR A 83 -0.83 -2.63 17.84
C TYR A 83 -0.07 -2.03 16.64
N PHE A 84 -0.51 -0.87 16.14
CA PHE A 84 0.01 -0.24 14.93
C PHE A 84 0.52 1.18 15.21
N ASN A 85 1.81 1.42 15.03
CA ASN A 85 2.43 2.75 15.21
C ASN A 85 2.79 3.45 13.89
N ASP A 86 2.27 2.93 12.77
CA ASP A 86 2.41 3.52 11.43
C ASP A 86 1.89 4.96 11.40
N TYR A 87 2.19 5.66 10.31
CA TYR A 87 1.75 7.05 10.14
C TYR A 87 1.15 7.27 8.76
N LEU A 88 0.31 8.30 8.66
CA LEU A 88 -0.21 8.80 7.40
C LEU A 88 0.59 10.02 6.97
N LYS A 89 0.76 10.19 5.66
CA LYS A 89 1.27 11.42 5.07
C LYS A 89 0.29 11.93 4.04
N THR A 90 -0.07 13.20 4.10
CA THR A 90 -1.00 13.80 3.14
C THR A 90 -0.33 13.94 1.78
N VAL A 91 -0.97 13.41 0.73
CA VAL A 91 -0.47 13.44 -0.66
C VAL A 91 -1.00 14.66 -1.41
N SER A 92 -2.21 15.09 -1.06
CA SER A 92 -2.83 16.36 -1.46
C SER A 92 -3.19 17.17 -0.22
N PRO A 93 -3.60 18.45 -0.35
CA PRO A 93 -4.39 19.08 0.69
C PRO A 93 -5.59 18.19 1.05
N CYS A 94 -5.87 18.03 2.34
CA CYS A 94 -6.95 17.18 2.83
C CYS A 94 -7.85 17.95 3.79
N LEU A 95 -9.10 17.52 3.89
CA LEU A 95 -9.98 17.81 5.03
C LEU A 95 -10.02 16.54 5.86
N ILE A 96 -9.60 16.63 7.12
CA ILE A 96 -9.56 15.49 8.03
C ILE A 96 -10.42 15.74 9.26
N GLY A 97 -11.00 14.67 9.81
CA GLY A 97 -11.49 14.62 11.18
C GLY A 97 -10.54 13.81 12.05
N THR A 98 -10.35 14.23 13.30
CA THR A 98 -9.48 13.56 14.27
C THR A 98 -10.25 13.21 15.54
N LEU A 99 -10.03 11.99 16.03
CA LEU A 99 -10.56 11.44 17.29
C LEU A 99 -9.48 10.62 17.99
N THR A 100 -9.60 10.46 19.31
CA THR A 100 -8.87 9.41 20.04
C THR A 100 -9.56 8.06 19.80
N THR A 101 -8.82 6.96 19.80
CA THR A 101 -9.42 5.63 19.66
C THR A 101 -10.32 5.27 20.84
N GLU A 102 -10.04 5.82 22.02
CA GLU A 102 -10.91 5.76 23.20
C GLU A 102 -12.30 6.36 22.90
N ARG A 103 -12.36 7.58 22.36
CA ARG A 103 -13.64 8.22 22.02
C ARG A 103 -14.37 7.45 20.91
N VAL A 104 -13.64 6.91 19.93
CA VAL A 104 -14.25 6.03 18.93
C VAL A 104 -14.88 4.80 19.61
N ASN A 105 -14.19 4.15 20.55
CA ASN A 105 -14.70 2.98 21.26
C ASN A 105 -15.98 3.30 22.06
N GLU A 106 -16.05 4.45 22.70
CA GLU A 106 -17.27 4.94 23.37
C GLU A 106 -18.43 5.07 22.40
N ILE A 107 -18.24 5.77 21.27
CA ILE A 107 -19.27 5.97 20.24
C ILE A 107 -19.75 4.62 19.68
N ILE A 108 -18.83 3.68 19.44
CA ILE A 108 -19.17 2.34 18.95
C ILE A 108 -20.07 1.60 19.96
N LYS A 109 -19.80 1.73 21.26
CA LYS A 109 -20.63 1.14 22.32
C LYS A 109 -21.99 1.84 22.43
N GLU A 110 -22.00 3.16 22.54
CA GLU A 110 -23.21 3.98 22.69
C GLU A 110 -24.21 3.76 21.55
N LYS A 111 -23.71 3.69 20.32
CA LYS A 111 -24.53 3.55 19.10
C LYS A 111 -24.68 2.09 18.64
N ALA A 112 -24.23 1.12 19.42
CA ALA A 112 -24.26 -0.31 19.10
C ALA A 112 -23.65 -0.68 17.72
N LEU A 113 -22.54 -0.04 17.35
CA LEU A 113 -21.94 -0.12 16.01
C LEU A 113 -20.95 -1.28 15.83
N TRP A 114 -20.80 -2.18 16.80
CA TRP A 114 -19.88 -3.32 16.72
C TRP A 114 -20.10 -4.19 15.47
N GLY A 115 -21.36 -4.34 15.04
CA GLY A 115 -21.70 -5.05 13.80
C GLY A 115 -21.23 -4.35 12.53
N LEU A 116 -21.19 -3.01 12.51
CA LEU A 116 -20.68 -2.23 11.39
C LEU A 116 -19.14 -2.20 11.40
N LEU A 117 -18.55 -1.99 12.59
CA LEU A 117 -17.11 -2.04 12.78
C LEU A 117 -16.52 -3.39 12.38
N SER A 118 -17.16 -4.51 12.75
CA SER A 118 -16.68 -5.85 12.38
C SER A 118 -16.69 -6.05 10.86
N LYS A 119 -17.73 -5.59 10.14
CA LYS A 119 -17.77 -5.61 8.67
C LYS A 119 -16.64 -4.78 8.05
N GLN A 120 -16.37 -3.60 8.61
CA GLN A 120 -15.25 -2.77 8.17
C GLN A 120 -13.90 -3.49 8.38
N LEU A 121 -13.68 -4.07 9.56
CA LEU A 121 -12.44 -4.78 9.85
C LEU A 121 -12.29 -6.04 8.98
N MET A 122 -13.36 -6.79 8.73
CA MET A 122 -13.35 -7.93 7.83
C MET A 122 -13.07 -7.53 6.38
N PHE A 123 -13.57 -6.38 5.92
CA PHE A 123 -13.24 -5.84 4.60
C PHE A 123 -11.75 -5.49 4.51
N VAL A 124 -11.20 -4.79 5.51
CA VAL A 124 -9.77 -4.46 5.56
C VAL A 124 -8.92 -5.72 5.63
N TYR A 125 -9.30 -6.70 6.46
CA TYR A 125 -8.62 -7.99 6.56
C TYR A 125 -8.65 -8.74 5.23
N SER A 126 -9.80 -8.83 4.56
CA SER A 126 -9.92 -9.41 3.21
C SER A 126 -8.99 -8.71 2.21
N ARG A 127 -8.90 -7.38 2.26
CA ARG A 127 -7.98 -6.61 1.40
C ARG A 127 -6.53 -6.90 1.72
N LEU A 128 -6.15 -6.97 3.00
CA LEU A 128 -4.78 -7.33 3.39
C LEU A 128 -4.48 -8.76 2.99
N TYR A 129 -5.37 -9.71 3.25
CA TYR A 129 -5.20 -11.09 2.85
C TYR A 129 -5.08 -11.22 1.33
N ASN A 130 -6.00 -10.67 0.55
CA ASN A 130 -5.97 -10.85 -0.91
C ASN A 130 -4.88 -10.03 -1.62
N ASN A 131 -4.44 -8.90 -1.07
CA ASN A 131 -3.42 -8.04 -1.71
C ASN A 131 -2.01 -8.19 -1.11
N VAL A 132 -1.88 -8.68 0.12
CA VAL A 132 -0.60 -8.90 0.83
C VAL A 132 -0.31 -10.40 1.00
N MET A 133 -1.34 -11.25 1.09
CA MET A 133 -1.21 -12.71 1.12
C MET A 133 -1.60 -13.38 -0.20
N PRO A 134 -0.78 -13.22 -1.25
CA PRO A 134 -0.43 -14.33 -2.09
C PRO A 134 1.06 -14.66 -1.84
N GLN A 135 1.32 -15.50 -0.83
CA GLN A 135 2.58 -16.24 -0.57
C GLN A 135 3.78 -15.56 0.15
N GLY A 136 3.61 -14.42 0.84
CA GLY A 136 4.66 -13.86 1.70
C GLY A 136 5.50 -12.77 1.03
N ALA A 137 6.70 -12.48 1.56
CA ALA A 137 7.60 -11.50 0.94
C ALA A 137 7.93 -11.95 -0.49
N PRO A 138 7.87 -11.05 -1.50
CA PRO A 138 8.11 -11.43 -2.88
C PRO A 138 9.51 -12.05 -2.98
N THR A 139 9.56 -13.24 -3.57
CA THR A 139 10.81 -13.93 -3.84
C THR A 139 11.71 -13.04 -4.69
N ALA A 140 13.02 -13.30 -4.65
CA ALA A 140 13.97 -12.60 -5.51
C ALA A 140 13.54 -12.65 -7.00
N TYR A 141 12.95 -13.78 -7.42
CA TYR A 141 12.40 -13.92 -8.77
C TYR A 141 11.23 -12.97 -9.02
N GLU A 142 10.24 -12.91 -8.14
CA GLU A 142 9.07 -12.05 -8.31
C GLU A 142 9.46 -10.57 -8.37
N MET A 143 10.41 -10.14 -7.53
CA MET A 143 10.97 -8.81 -7.56
C MET A 143 11.65 -8.53 -8.92
N ILE A 144 12.51 -9.44 -9.39
CA ILE A 144 13.19 -9.31 -10.70
C ILE A 144 12.18 -9.28 -11.85
N ARG A 145 11.20 -10.18 -11.84
CA ARG A 145 10.13 -10.27 -12.85
C ARG A 145 9.38 -8.94 -12.97
N GLN A 146 8.99 -8.34 -11.84
CA GLN A 146 8.32 -7.04 -11.83
C GLN A 146 9.22 -5.93 -12.38
N GLN A 147 10.50 -5.89 -12.02
CA GLN A 147 11.43 -4.88 -12.52
C GLN A 147 11.77 -5.06 -14.00
N LEU A 148 11.82 -6.29 -14.52
CA LEU A 148 12.00 -6.55 -15.95
C LEU A 148 10.81 -6.02 -16.76
N ILE A 149 9.58 -6.24 -16.28
CA ILE A 149 8.37 -5.69 -16.91
C ILE A 149 8.45 -4.16 -16.95
N LYS A 150 8.77 -3.53 -15.81
CA LYS A 150 8.94 -2.07 -15.73
C LYS A 150 10.04 -1.57 -16.67
N LEU A 151 11.19 -2.24 -16.71
CA LEU A 151 12.28 -1.88 -17.62
C LEU A 151 11.86 -1.95 -19.09
N MET A 152 11.01 -2.91 -19.46
CA MET A 152 10.47 -3.03 -20.83
C MET A 152 9.47 -1.91 -21.18
N GLU A 153 8.84 -1.31 -20.19
CA GLU A 153 7.93 -0.17 -20.35
C GLU A 153 8.68 1.18 -20.45
N GLU A 154 9.97 1.23 -20.09
CA GLU A 154 10.80 2.43 -20.24
C GLU A 154 11.10 2.74 -21.72
N ASP A 155 11.38 4.01 -22.02
CA ASP A 155 11.82 4.45 -23.34
C ASP A 155 13.07 3.68 -23.82
N GLU A 156 13.10 3.34 -25.11
CA GLU A 156 14.17 2.53 -25.70
C GLU A 156 15.57 3.13 -25.50
N SER A 157 15.69 4.46 -25.57
CA SER A 157 16.96 5.16 -25.33
C SER A 157 17.47 4.94 -23.90
N TYR A 158 16.58 4.93 -22.90
CA TYR A 158 16.95 4.68 -21.51
C TYR A 158 17.24 3.20 -21.28
N ARG A 159 16.36 2.31 -21.76
CA ARG A 159 16.54 0.84 -21.64
C ARG A 159 17.84 0.37 -22.28
N SER A 160 18.21 0.97 -23.41
CA SER A 160 19.52 0.73 -24.02
C SER A 160 20.65 1.30 -23.16
N SER A 161 20.51 2.42 -22.47
CA SER A 161 21.63 3.00 -21.68
C SER A 161 22.04 2.24 -20.40
N VAL A 162 21.20 1.32 -19.89
CA VAL A 162 21.39 0.67 -18.58
C VAL A 162 21.36 -0.85 -18.67
N THR A 163 22.17 -1.54 -17.87
CA THR A 163 22.07 -3.00 -17.77
C THR A 163 20.84 -3.38 -16.95
N ALA A 164 20.22 -4.52 -17.29
CA ALA A 164 19.08 -5.04 -16.53
C ALA A 164 19.45 -5.27 -15.06
N GLU A 165 20.65 -5.80 -14.79
CA GLU A 165 21.14 -5.99 -13.43
C GLU A 165 21.18 -4.67 -12.65
N ARG A 166 21.79 -3.63 -13.20
CA ARG A 166 21.92 -2.35 -12.51
C ARG A 166 20.54 -1.73 -12.24
N TYR A 167 19.65 -1.72 -13.22
CA TYR A 167 18.29 -1.18 -13.07
C TYR A 167 17.52 -1.89 -11.94
N ILE A 168 17.61 -3.23 -11.89
CA ILE A 168 16.97 -4.05 -10.86
C ILE A 168 17.58 -3.76 -9.49
N ARG A 169 18.91 -3.69 -9.39
CA ARG A 169 19.60 -3.54 -8.11
C ARG A 169 19.42 -2.15 -7.50
N GLU A 170 19.24 -1.11 -8.31
CA GLU A 170 18.92 0.23 -7.83
C GLU A 170 17.49 0.33 -7.26
N LYS A 171 16.59 -0.61 -7.61
CA LYS A 171 15.17 -0.59 -7.22
C LYS A 171 14.77 -1.75 -6.29
N THR A 172 15.74 -2.55 -5.85
CA THR A 172 15.54 -3.71 -4.98
C THR A 172 16.70 -3.83 -3.98
N GLN A 173 16.51 -4.59 -2.89
CA GLN A 173 17.59 -4.91 -1.94
C GLN A 173 18.34 -6.20 -2.30
N LEU A 174 18.25 -6.65 -3.56
CA LEU A 174 18.85 -7.90 -3.99
C LEU A 174 20.36 -7.75 -4.21
N SER A 175 21.11 -8.80 -3.86
CA SER A 175 22.53 -8.86 -4.17
C SER A 175 22.76 -8.96 -5.68
N ARG A 176 23.89 -8.42 -6.15
CA ARG A 176 24.29 -8.51 -7.56
C ARG A 176 24.35 -9.95 -8.05
N SER A 177 24.93 -10.85 -7.27
CA SER A 177 25.01 -12.28 -7.60
C SER A 177 23.63 -12.93 -7.67
N GLY A 178 22.71 -12.58 -6.78
CA GLY A 178 21.33 -13.07 -6.80
C GLY A 178 20.56 -12.63 -8.05
N VAL A 179 20.70 -11.36 -8.44
CA VAL A 179 20.09 -10.83 -9.68
C VAL A 179 20.67 -11.50 -10.91
N MET A 180 22.00 -11.57 -11.01
CA MET A 180 22.68 -12.18 -12.17
C MET A 180 22.33 -13.65 -12.36
N ARG A 181 22.21 -14.42 -11.26
CA ARG A 181 21.81 -15.84 -11.33
C ARG A 181 20.44 -16.00 -12.00
N ILE A 182 19.45 -15.25 -11.54
CA ILE A 182 18.08 -15.34 -12.08
C ILE A 182 18.01 -14.82 -13.52
N LEU A 183 18.72 -13.73 -13.85
CA LEU A 183 18.79 -13.22 -15.22
C LEU A 183 19.42 -14.25 -16.18
N ALA A 184 20.47 -14.95 -15.74
CA ALA A 184 21.11 -16.00 -16.53
C ALA A 184 20.15 -17.17 -16.77
N ASP A 185 19.41 -17.60 -15.76
CA ASP A 185 18.41 -18.67 -15.90
C ASP A 185 17.28 -18.26 -16.84
N LEU A 186 16.80 -17.01 -16.73
CA LEU A 186 15.75 -16.49 -17.61
C LEU A 186 16.20 -16.37 -19.07
N LYS A 187 17.44 -15.95 -19.30
CA LYS A 187 18.05 -15.91 -20.63
C LYS A 187 18.20 -17.32 -21.21
N THR A 188 18.72 -18.25 -20.41
CA THR A 188 18.94 -19.65 -20.82
C THR A 188 17.63 -20.34 -21.15
N GLY A 189 16.58 -20.08 -20.37
CA GLY A 189 15.22 -20.58 -20.63
C GLY A 189 14.48 -19.89 -21.78
N GLY A 190 15.09 -18.92 -22.47
CA GLY A 190 14.48 -18.18 -23.57
C GLY A 190 13.35 -17.24 -23.16
N PHE A 191 13.19 -16.97 -21.86
CA PHE A 191 12.12 -16.11 -21.34
C PHE A 191 12.38 -14.63 -21.59
N ILE A 192 13.67 -14.24 -21.66
CA ILE A 192 14.13 -12.90 -22.02
C ILE A 192 15.29 -12.96 -23.00
N GLU A 193 15.45 -11.91 -23.79
CA GLU A 193 16.60 -11.70 -24.67
C GLU A 193 17.42 -10.52 -24.15
N MET A 194 18.73 -10.73 -24.02
CA MET A 194 19.66 -9.74 -23.51
C MET A 194 20.96 -9.71 -24.30
N GLU A 195 21.42 -8.51 -24.62
CA GLU A 195 22.66 -8.21 -25.35
C GLU A 195 23.49 -7.23 -24.53
N GLU A 196 24.79 -7.53 -24.34
CA GLU A 196 25.70 -6.72 -23.48
C GLU A 196 25.12 -6.37 -22.09
N GLY A 197 24.29 -7.27 -21.53
CA GLY A 197 23.63 -7.08 -20.23
C GLY A 197 22.39 -6.17 -20.24
N ARG A 198 21.98 -5.68 -21.41
CA ARG A 198 20.79 -4.84 -21.63
C ARG A 198 19.60 -5.69 -22.03
N LEU A 199 18.41 -5.31 -21.57
CA LEU A 199 17.18 -6.06 -21.85
C LEU A 199 16.66 -5.68 -23.25
N ILE A 200 16.61 -6.65 -24.17
CA ILE A 200 16.14 -6.45 -25.55
C ILE A 200 14.66 -6.78 -25.68
N LYS A 201 14.24 -7.92 -25.12
CA LYS A 201 12.87 -8.41 -25.24
C LYS A 201 12.47 -9.29 -24.06
N ILE A 202 11.17 -9.32 -23.77
CA ILE A 202 10.54 -10.30 -22.89
C ILE A 202 9.65 -11.18 -23.76
N ASN A 203 9.88 -12.49 -23.76
CA ASN A 203 9.08 -13.46 -24.50
C ASN A 203 7.88 -13.90 -23.67
N LYS A 204 8.12 -14.60 -22.55
CA LYS A 204 7.06 -15.01 -21.60
C LYS A 204 7.67 -15.31 -20.24
N LEU A 205 7.51 -14.42 -19.27
CA LEU A 205 8.01 -14.68 -17.91
C LEU A 205 7.14 -15.73 -17.20
N PRO A 206 7.73 -16.79 -16.63
CA PRO A 206 7.02 -17.78 -15.82
C PRO A 206 6.19 -17.14 -14.71
N ALA A 207 5.01 -17.70 -14.41
CA ALA A 207 4.21 -17.25 -13.27
C ALA A 207 4.86 -17.63 -11.92
N LYS A 208 5.69 -18.67 -11.91
CA LYS A 208 6.43 -19.19 -10.75
C LYS A 208 7.83 -19.65 -11.20
N TYR A 209 8.81 -19.53 -10.33
CA TYR A 209 10.21 -19.93 -10.51
C TYR A 209 10.62 -20.79 -9.31
#